data_AF-A0A1B7W2K9-F1
#
_entry.id   AF-A0A1B7W2K9-F1
#
_cell.length_a   1.000
_cell.length_b   1.000
_cell.length_c   1.000
_cell.angle_alpha   90.00
_cell.angle_beta   90.00
_cell.angle_gamma   90.00
#
_symmetry.space_group_name_H-M   'P 1'
#
loop_
_entity.id
_entity.type
_entity.pdbx_description
1 polymer ?
#
loop_
_entity_poly.entity_id
_entity_poly.type
_entity_poly.pdbx_seq_one_letter_code
_entity_poly.pdbx_strand_id
1 'polypeptide(L)'
;ATAAGIAEPLYKRLQLDEYKLRDAIAGGRDVGKLDDPIGKVQIHREIDTGLILKRTTCPLGVLGIIFEARPEAAIQIVSLAIKSGNGVILKGGKEALGSCEAIVKAIKQG
;
A
#
# COMPACT_ATOMS: atom_id res chain seq x y z
N ALA A 1 -19.44 22.34 -2.45
CA ALA A 1 -19.80 23.06 -1.22
C ALA A 1 -18.82 22.67 -0.12
N THR A 2 -18.09 23.64 0.46
CA THR A 2 -17.22 23.47 1.64
C THR A 2 -18.09 23.25 2.89
N ALA A 3 -18.67 22.06 3.00
CA ALA A 3 -19.72 21.75 3.99
C ALA A 3 -19.21 21.60 5.44
N ALA A 4 -17.92 21.84 5.74
CA ALA A 4 -17.36 21.56 7.06
C ALA A 4 -16.30 22.57 7.56
N GLY A 5 -16.16 23.76 6.97
CA GLY A 5 -15.16 24.74 7.44
C GLY A 5 -13.70 24.24 7.35
N ILE A 6 -13.45 23.28 6.46
CA ILE A 6 -12.14 22.68 6.25
C ILE A 6 -11.23 23.69 5.53
N ALA A 7 -10.01 23.87 6.04
CA ALA A 7 -9.00 24.73 5.42
C ALA A 7 -8.70 24.25 3.98
N GLU A 8 -8.60 25.19 3.04
CA GLU A 8 -8.40 24.92 1.61
C GLU A 8 -7.25 23.91 1.30
N PRO A 9 -6.09 23.95 1.98
CA PRO A 9 -5.02 22.97 1.75
C PRO A 9 -5.41 21.54 2.17
N LEU A 10 -6.20 21.40 3.24
CA LEU A 10 -6.68 20.11 3.71
C LEU A 10 -7.76 19.56 2.78
N TYR A 11 -8.64 20.42 2.26
CA TYR A 11 -9.63 20.03 1.26
C TYR A 11 -8.96 19.51 -0.02
N LYS A 12 -7.96 20.22 -0.55
CA LYS A 12 -7.21 19.78 -1.74
C LYS A 12 -6.53 18.43 -1.55
N ARG A 13 -6.14 18.08 -0.32
CA ARG A 13 -5.54 16.77 -0.01
C ARG A 13 -6.59 15.67 0.14
N LEU A 14 -7.78 16.00 0.63
CA LEU A 14 -8.90 15.09 0.77
C LEU A 14 -9.61 14.77 -0.55
N GLN A 15 -9.66 15.75 -1.45
CA GLN A 15 -10.36 15.62 -2.71
C GLN A 15 -9.65 14.59 -3.59
N LEU A 16 -10.33 13.47 -3.83
CA LEU A 16 -9.96 12.47 -4.81
C LEU A 16 -10.69 12.81 -6.11
N ASP A 17 -10.07 13.68 -6.91
CA ASP A 17 -10.58 14.01 -8.24
C ASP A 17 -10.27 12.90 -9.27
N GLU A 18 -10.80 13.06 -10.48
CA GLU A 18 -10.60 12.10 -11.57
C GLU A 18 -9.12 11.90 -11.91
N TYR A 19 -8.33 12.98 -11.87
CA TYR A 19 -6.91 12.94 -12.19
C TYR A 19 -6.14 12.10 -11.15
N LYS A 20 -6.31 12.38 -9.86
CA LYS A 20 -5.68 11.62 -8.78
C LYS A 20 -6.14 10.17 -8.74
N LEU A 21 -7.41 9.90 -9.01
CA LEU A 21 -7.91 8.53 -9.08
C LEU A 21 -7.26 7.77 -10.23
N ARG A 22 -7.16 8.39 -11.42
CA ARG A 22 -6.49 7.80 -12.58
C ARG A 22 -5.01 7.52 -12.29
N ASP A 23 -4.31 8.45 -11.65
CA ASP A 23 -2.91 8.29 -11.26
C ASP A 23 -2.75 7.18 -10.21
N ALA A 24 -3.64 7.08 -9.23
CA ALA A 24 -3.61 6.01 -8.24
C ALA A 24 -3.86 4.63 -8.86
N ILE A 25 -4.78 4.52 -9.83
CA ILE A 25 -5.02 3.29 -10.59
C ILE A 25 -3.79 2.94 -11.43
N ALA A 26 -3.19 3.92 -12.11
CA ALA A 26 -1.97 3.71 -12.88
C ALA A 26 -0.83 3.20 -11.99
N GLY A 27 -0.61 3.84 -10.84
CA GLY A 27 0.38 3.41 -9.85
C GLY A 27 0.14 1.99 -9.34
N GLY A 28 -1.11 1.62 -9.06
CA GLY A 28 -1.45 0.24 -8.69
C GLY A 28 -1.13 -0.78 -9.78
N ARG A 29 -1.39 -0.44 -11.05
CA ARG A 29 -1.02 -1.28 -12.20
C ARG A 29 0.49 -1.39 -12.38
N ASP A 30 1.22 -0.31 -12.14
CA ASP A 30 2.68 -0.30 -12.23
C ASP A 30 3.31 -1.16 -11.13
N VAL A 31 2.78 -1.14 -9.91
CA VAL A 31 3.15 -2.09 -8.84
C VAL A 31 2.91 -3.53 -9.26
N GLY A 32 1.82 -3.80 -10.00
CA GLY A 32 1.54 -5.11 -10.57
C GLY A 32 2.64 -5.61 -11.52
N LYS A 33 3.29 -4.71 -12.27
CA LYS A 33 4.36 -5.03 -13.23
C LYS A 33 5.73 -5.26 -12.59
N LEU A 34 5.93 -4.86 -11.33
CA LEU A 34 7.20 -5.09 -10.64
C LEU A 34 7.49 -6.58 -10.51
N ASP A 35 8.75 -6.96 -10.36
CA ASP A 35 9.12 -8.33 -10.04
C ASP A 35 8.53 -8.75 -8.68
N ASP A 36 8.22 -10.05 -8.53
CA ASP A 36 7.84 -10.60 -7.24
C ASP A 36 9.02 -10.51 -6.25
N PRO A 37 8.91 -9.75 -5.14
CA PRO A 37 10.00 -9.58 -4.19
C PRO A 37 10.18 -10.77 -3.24
N ILE A 38 9.25 -11.73 -3.20
CA ILE A 38 9.22 -12.82 -2.22
C ILE A 38 9.97 -14.05 -2.75
N GLY A 39 10.63 -14.80 -1.86
CA GLY A 39 11.27 -16.07 -2.22
C GLY A 39 12.59 -15.94 -2.98
N LYS A 40 13.10 -14.71 -3.18
CA LYS A 40 14.39 -14.47 -3.84
C LYS A 40 15.54 -14.91 -2.95
N VAL A 41 16.37 -15.82 -3.45
CA VAL A 41 17.60 -16.24 -2.77
C VAL A 41 18.67 -15.18 -2.97
N GLN A 42 19.16 -14.62 -1.87
CA GLN A 42 20.18 -13.56 -1.88
C GLN A 42 21.57 -14.07 -1.55
N ILE A 43 21.65 -15.08 -0.68
CA ILE A 43 22.90 -15.74 -0.30
C ILE A 43 22.65 -17.24 -0.36
N HIS A 44 23.58 -17.97 -0.97
CA HIS A 44 23.60 -19.41 -0.97
C HIS A 44 25.06 -19.88 -0.98
N ARG A 45 25.57 -20.33 0.16
CA ARG A 45 26.95 -20.83 0.26
C ARG A 45 27.10 -21.85 1.36
N GLU A 46 28.01 -22.78 1.17
CA GLU A 46 28.50 -23.66 2.22
C GLU A 46 29.44 -22.86 3.14
N ILE A 47 29.21 -22.92 4.45
CA ILE A 47 30.03 -22.21 5.46
C ILE A 47 30.93 -23.15 6.25
N ASP A 48 30.59 -24.44 6.28
CA ASP A 48 31.40 -25.54 6.79
C ASP A 48 30.90 -26.84 6.13
N THR A 49 31.61 -27.95 6.32
CA THR A 49 31.33 -29.26 5.72
C THR A 49 29.88 -29.68 5.98
N GLY A 50 29.05 -29.64 4.93
CA GLY A 50 27.62 -29.98 4.99
C GLY A 50 26.72 -28.89 5.59
N LEU A 51 27.24 -27.73 5.98
CA LEU A 51 26.48 -26.61 6.53
C LEU A 51 26.23 -25.54 5.47
N ILE A 52 25.03 -25.52 4.92
CA ILE A 52 24.63 -24.61 3.84
C ILE A 52 23.86 -23.41 4.42
N LEU A 53 24.41 -22.21 4.25
CA LEU A 53 23.73 -20.95 4.54
C LEU A 53 22.91 -20.53 3.32
N LYS A 54 21.60 -20.38 3.51
CA LYS A 54 20.68 -19.80 2.51
C LYS A 54 19.92 -18.63 3.11
N ARG A 55 20.06 -17.43 2.51
CA ARG A 55 19.23 -16.26 2.82
C ARG A 55 18.21 -16.06 1.71
N THR A 56 16.93 -16.06 2.07
CA THR A 56 15.81 -15.90 1.15
C THR A 56 14.93 -14.75 1.62
N THR A 57 14.36 -13.97 0.69
CA THR A 57 13.40 -12.92 1.05
C THR A 57 12.06 -13.53 1.50
N CYS A 58 11.45 -12.93 2.51
CA CYS A 58 10.12 -13.28 3.01
C CYS A 58 9.35 -12.00 3.38
N PRO A 59 8.02 -12.05 3.45
CA PRO A 59 7.23 -10.93 3.96
C PRO A 59 7.59 -10.60 5.41
N LEU A 60 7.37 -9.36 5.81
CA LEU A 60 7.49 -8.95 7.22
C LEU A 60 6.36 -9.54 8.06
N GLY A 61 5.19 -9.78 7.46
CA GLY A 61 4.01 -10.33 8.12
C GLY A 61 2.84 -9.37 8.00
N VAL A 62 2.66 -8.49 8.98
CA VAL A 62 1.55 -7.52 9.01
C VAL A 62 2.09 -6.10 9.21
N LEU A 63 1.65 -5.17 8.35
CA LEU A 63 2.02 -3.77 8.38
C LEU A 63 0.91 -2.93 9.03
N GLY A 64 1.21 -2.25 10.13
CA GLY A 64 0.34 -1.21 10.68
C GLY A 64 0.71 0.16 10.10
N ILE A 65 -0.13 0.72 9.24
CA ILE A 65 0.18 1.96 8.51
C ILE A 65 -0.79 3.06 8.94
N ILE A 66 -0.23 4.09 9.55
CA ILE A 66 -0.93 5.32 9.93
C ILE A 66 -0.60 6.38 8.89
N PHE A 67 -1.62 6.97 8.28
CA PHE A 67 -1.43 8.01 7.27
C PHE A 67 -2.46 9.12 7.43
N GLU A 68 -2.05 10.31 7.00
CA GLU A 68 -2.88 11.51 7.02
C GLU A 68 -4.01 11.47 5.97
N ALA A 69 -4.89 12.46 5.98
CA ALA A 69 -6.07 12.57 5.14
C ALA A 69 -5.78 12.68 3.61
N ARG A 70 -5.30 11.58 3.02
CA ARG A 70 -5.00 11.39 1.59
C ARG A 70 -5.55 10.04 1.14
N PRO A 71 -6.80 9.98 0.63
CA PRO A 71 -7.44 8.72 0.28
C PRO A 71 -6.69 7.92 -0.81
N GLU A 72 -6.03 8.60 -1.75
CA GLU A 72 -5.21 7.98 -2.79
C GLU A 72 -4.05 7.14 -2.24
N ALA A 73 -3.53 7.49 -1.06
CA ALA A 73 -2.44 6.75 -0.42
C ALA A 73 -2.87 5.33 -0.02
N ALA A 74 -4.15 5.13 0.33
CA ALA A 74 -4.67 3.81 0.67
C ALA A 74 -4.49 2.82 -0.48
N ILE A 75 -4.72 3.26 -1.73
CA ILE A 75 -4.56 2.41 -2.93
C ILE A 75 -3.10 1.97 -3.07
N GLN A 76 -2.16 2.92 -2.99
CA GLN A 76 -0.73 2.65 -3.12
C GLN A 76 -0.19 1.75 -2.01
N ILE A 77 -0.59 2.02 -0.77
CA ILE A 77 -0.19 1.22 0.39
C ILE A 77 -0.64 -0.23 0.24
N VAL A 78 -1.91 -0.44 -0.09
CA VAL A 78 -2.48 -1.78 -0.19
C VAL A 78 -1.89 -2.54 -1.39
N SER A 79 -1.71 -1.88 -2.52
CA SER A 79 -1.09 -2.52 -3.70
C SER A 79 0.34 -2.99 -3.41
N LEU A 80 1.16 -2.18 -2.72
CA LEU A 80 2.51 -2.60 -2.29
C LEU A 80 2.47 -3.70 -1.23
N ALA A 81 1.56 -3.63 -0.26
CA ALA A 81 1.42 -4.65 0.77
C ALA A 81 1.09 -6.02 0.16
N ILE A 82 0.11 -6.06 -0.76
CA ILE A 82 -0.25 -7.27 -1.50
C ILE A 82 0.94 -7.77 -2.33
N LYS A 83 1.61 -6.89 -3.08
CA LYS A 83 2.77 -7.27 -3.91
C LYS A 83 3.93 -7.85 -3.09
N SER A 84 4.12 -7.37 -1.87
CA SER A 84 5.16 -7.84 -0.94
C SER A 84 4.72 -8.97 -0.01
N GLY A 85 3.50 -9.48 -0.19
CA GLY A 85 2.96 -10.60 0.59
C GLY A 85 2.68 -10.27 2.05
N ASN A 86 2.50 -9.00 2.37
CA ASN A 86 2.20 -8.53 3.71
C ASN A 86 0.69 -8.33 3.89
N GLY A 87 0.17 -8.70 5.06
CA GLY A 87 -1.09 -8.18 5.55
C GLY A 87 -0.95 -6.69 5.88
N VAL A 88 -2.05 -5.93 5.80
CA VAL A 88 -2.02 -4.50 6.11
C VAL A 88 -3.21 -4.07 6.97
N ILE A 89 -2.93 -3.27 8.00
CA ILE A 89 -3.88 -2.57 8.85
C ILE A 89 -3.72 -1.08 8.57
N LEU A 90 -4.79 -0.44 8.10
CA LEU A 90 -4.80 0.96 7.73
C LEU A 90 -5.47 1.79 8.82
N LYS A 91 -4.77 2.82 9.30
CA LYS A 91 -5.33 3.86 10.16
C LYS A 91 -5.24 5.21 9.45
N GLY A 92 -6.30 5.55 8.73
CA GLY A 92 -6.46 6.86 8.09
C GLY A 92 -6.91 7.96 9.04
N GLY A 93 -6.80 9.21 8.58
CA GLY A 93 -7.44 10.38 9.20
C GLY A 93 -8.96 10.30 9.18
N LYS A 94 -9.62 10.92 10.18
CA LYS A 94 -11.08 10.87 10.35
C LYS A 94 -11.80 11.51 9.15
N GLU A 95 -11.16 12.52 8.57
CA GLU A 95 -11.68 13.35 7.49
C GLU A 95 -11.80 12.58 6.16
N ALA A 96 -10.98 11.53 5.97
CA ALA A 96 -10.95 10.71 4.76
C ALA A 96 -11.64 9.35 4.92
N LEU A 97 -12.31 9.11 6.07
CA LEU A 97 -12.79 7.77 6.44
C LEU A 97 -13.71 7.15 5.38
N GLY A 98 -14.71 7.89 4.90
CA GLY A 98 -15.66 7.39 3.91
C GLY A 98 -14.99 7.01 2.58
N SER A 99 -14.03 7.82 2.12
CA SER A 99 -13.26 7.52 0.90
C SER A 99 -12.38 6.29 1.09
N CYS A 100 -11.67 6.19 2.23
CA CYS A 100 -10.83 5.05 2.56
C CYS A 100 -11.64 3.75 2.65
N GLU A 101 -12.81 3.78 3.29
CA GLU A 101 -13.71 2.62 3.37
C GLU A 101 -14.21 2.17 2.00
N ALA A 102 -14.60 3.12 1.14
CA ALA A 102 -15.03 2.83 -0.22
C ALA A 102 -13.90 2.18 -1.05
N ILE A 103 -12.69 2.71 -0.95
CA ILE A 103 -11.49 2.17 -1.61
C ILE A 103 -11.19 0.76 -1.10
N VAL A 104 -11.15 0.55 0.22
CA VAL A 104 -10.88 -0.77 0.80
C VAL A 104 -11.95 -1.78 0.41
N LYS A 105 -13.22 -1.36 0.35
CA LYS A 105 -14.32 -2.20 -0.12
C LYS A 105 -14.12 -2.61 -1.58
N ALA A 106 -13.76 -1.68 -2.46
CA ALA A 106 -13.47 -1.97 -3.86
C ALA A 106 -12.31 -2.97 -3.99
N ILE A 107 -11.20 -2.75 -3.27
CA ILE A 107 -10.05 -3.66 -3.30
C ILE A 107 -10.43 -5.08 -2.84
N LYS A 108 -11.31 -5.21 -1.84
CA LYS A 108 -11.78 -6.51 -1.36
C LYS A 108 -12.70 -7.24 -2.36
N GLN A 109 -13.30 -6.52 -3.31
CA GLN A 109 -14.19 -7.11 -4.32
C GLN A 109 -13.43 -7.68 -5.53
N GLY A 110 -12.19 -7.23 -5.76
CA GLY A 110 -11.39 -7.59 -6.93
C GLY A 110 -11.69 -6.70 -8.13
#